data_AF-A0A662RPP8-F1
#
_entry.id   AF-A0A662RPP8-F1
#
_cell.length_a   1.000
_cell.length_b   1.000
_cell.length_c   1.000
_cell.angle_alpha   90.00
_cell.angle_beta   90.00
_cell.angle_gamma   90.00
#
_symmetry.space_group_name_H-M   'P 1'
#
loop_
_entity.id
_entity.type
_entity.pdbx_description
1 polymer ?
#
loop_
_entity_poly.entity_id
_entity_poly.type
_entity_poly.pdbx_seq_one_letter_code
_entity_poly.pdbx_strand_id
1 'polypeptide(L)'
;MIDPVSGKEYHEELIKTAVKINGLSYNALREQIKRGKVVLLEDGKILKRGYTTGTCAAAASKAAALLLVGKEVKKIEITTPINVKAEMEVESTDEANCVACVRVDSGDYKGDTFNGMLICAKARRFPVFSIRAGKGIGIIKKAGLGKVGMPDIYPHILKNIEA
;
A
#
# COMPACT_ATOMS: atom_id res chain seq x y z
N MET A 1 -8.56 -21.75 4.89
CA MET A 1 -7.67 -20.82 4.13
C MET A 1 -7.15 -19.78 5.09
N ILE A 2 -5.86 -19.47 5.08
CA ILE A 2 -5.28 -18.50 6.02
C ILE A 2 -5.18 -17.13 5.35
N ASP A 3 -5.66 -16.11 6.04
CA ASP A 3 -5.48 -14.72 5.67
C ASP A 3 -4.02 -14.30 5.90
N PRO A 4 -3.28 -13.86 4.87
CA PRO A 4 -1.86 -13.56 4.99
C PRO A 4 -1.56 -12.31 5.82
N VAL A 5 -2.58 -11.47 6.10
CA VAL A 5 -2.39 -10.22 6.86
C VAL A 5 -2.65 -10.43 8.35
N SER A 6 -3.77 -11.05 8.71
CA SER A 6 -4.15 -11.24 10.12
C SER A 6 -3.72 -12.61 10.69
N GLY A 7 -3.37 -13.57 9.84
CA GLY A 7 -3.18 -14.96 10.24
C GLY A 7 -4.48 -15.71 10.55
N LYS A 8 -5.66 -15.06 10.44
CA LYS A 8 -6.95 -15.69 10.70
C LYS A 8 -7.20 -16.83 9.70
N GLU A 9 -7.66 -17.96 10.22
CA GLU A 9 -8.13 -19.06 9.40
C GLU A 9 -9.62 -18.89 9.05
N TYR A 10 -9.92 -19.07 7.76
CA TYR A 10 -11.28 -19.11 7.23
C TYR A 10 -11.63 -20.55 6.85
N HIS A 11 -12.65 -21.09 7.50
CA HIS A 11 -13.20 -22.40 7.17
C HIS A 11 -13.95 -22.36 5.83
N GLU A 12 -14.02 -23.51 5.17
CA GLU A 12 -14.56 -23.65 3.82
C GLU A 12 -16.04 -23.22 3.72
N GLU A 13 -16.84 -23.50 4.75
CA GLU A 13 -18.25 -23.12 4.83
C GLU A 13 -18.45 -21.60 4.86
N LEU A 14 -17.55 -20.88 5.55
CA LEU A 14 -17.59 -19.43 5.61
C LEU A 14 -17.30 -18.82 4.24
N ILE A 15 -16.29 -19.35 3.53
CA ILE A 15 -15.93 -18.88 2.18
C ILE A 15 -17.09 -19.13 1.21
N LYS A 16 -17.75 -20.29 1.28
CA LYS A 16 -18.93 -20.61 0.47
C LYS A 16 -20.12 -19.68 0.78
N THR A 17 -20.35 -19.40 2.05
CA THR A 17 -21.38 -18.45 2.50
C THR A 17 -21.12 -17.06 1.95
N ALA A 18 -19.88 -16.57 2.05
CA ALA A 18 -19.49 -15.27 1.54
C ALA A 18 -19.60 -15.16 0.01
N VAL A 19 -19.20 -16.22 -0.72
CA VAL A 19 -19.40 -16.32 -2.18
C VAL A 19 -20.88 -16.14 -2.53
N LYS A 20 -21.78 -16.86 -1.83
CA LYS A 20 -23.22 -16.82 -2.08
C LYS A 20 -23.81 -15.45 -1.79
N ILE A 21 -23.47 -14.84 -0.66
CA ILE A 21 -24.01 -13.54 -0.23
C ILE A 21 -23.57 -12.41 -1.17
N ASN A 22 -22.32 -12.45 -1.64
CA ASN A 22 -21.72 -11.34 -2.39
C ASN A 22 -21.75 -11.56 -3.92
N GLY A 23 -22.33 -12.66 -4.41
CA GLY A 23 -22.42 -12.96 -5.84
C GLY A 23 -21.06 -13.11 -6.55
N LEU A 24 -20.03 -13.54 -5.82
CA LEU A 24 -18.66 -13.67 -6.32
C LEU A 24 -18.36 -15.10 -6.74
N SER A 25 -17.41 -15.30 -7.65
CA SER A 25 -16.87 -16.65 -7.86
C SER A 25 -15.95 -17.04 -6.70
N TYR A 26 -15.94 -18.33 -6.36
CA TYR A 26 -15.08 -18.87 -5.31
C TYR A 26 -13.60 -18.61 -5.58
N ASN A 27 -13.17 -18.73 -6.84
CA ASN A 27 -11.79 -18.44 -7.25
C ASN A 27 -11.45 -16.95 -7.10
N ALA A 28 -12.38 -16.04 -7.44
CA ALA A 28 -12.16 -14.61 -7.26
C ALA A 28 -12.00 -14.24 -5.78
N LEU A 29 -12.85 -14.78 -4.90
CA LEU A 29 -12.73 -14.54 -3.46
C LEU A 29 -11.41 -15.10 -2.91
N ARG A 30 -11.01 -16.31 -3.30
CA ARG A 30 -9.72 -16.89 -2.86
C ARG A 30 -8.53 -16.05 -3.30
N GLU A 31 -8.56 -15.50 -4.51
CA GLU A 31 -7.50 -14.62 -4.98
C GLU A 31 -7.45 -13.31 -4.18
N GLN A 32 -8.61 -12.73 -3.87
CA GLN A 32 -8.67 -11.54 -3.00
C GLN A 32 -8.14 -11.83 -1.59
N ILE A 33 -8.44 -12.99 -1.01
CA ILE A 33 -7.90 -13.40 0.30
C ILE A 33 -6.38 -13.57 0.22
N LYS A 34 -5.86 -14.27 -0.80
CA LYS A 34 -4.40 -14.46 -0.99
C LYS A 34 -3.65 -13.14 -1.16
N ARG A 35 -4.27 -12.16 -1.81
CA ARG A 35 -3.72 -10.80 -1.95
C ARG A 35 -3.90 -9.94 -0.71
N GLY A 36 -4.47 -10.49 0.37
CA GLY A 36 -4.75 -9.75 1.59
C GLY A 36 -5.71 -8.58 1.38
N LYS A 37 -6.55 -8.62 0.33
CA LYS A 37 -7.41 -7.50 -0.06
C LYS A 37 -8.71 -7.43 0.71
N VAL A 38 -9.11 -8.51 1.34
CA VAL A 38 -10.40 -8.62 2.00
C VAL A 38 -10.31 -9.33 3.34
N VAL A 39 -11.25 -9.00 4.21
CA VAL A 39 -11.54 -9.68 5.48
C VAL A 39 -12.89 -10.35 5.35
N LEU A 40 -12.98 -11.62 5.76
CA LEU A 40 -14.24 -12.31 5.95
C LEU A 40 -14.72 -12.16 7.40
N LEU A 41 -15.93 -11.66 7.56
CA LEU A 41 -16.67 -11.63 8.82
C LEU A 41 -17.44 -12.95 9.01
N GLU A 42 -17.76 -13.31 10.25
CA GLU A 42 -18.45 -14.57 10.58
C GLU A 42 -19.85 -14.67 9.93
N ASP A 43 -20.49 -13.54 9.65
CA ASP A 43 -21.78 -13.49 8.96
C ASP A 43 -21.67 -13.62 7.42
N GLY A 44 -20.47 -13.90 6.91
CA GLY A 44 -20.19 -14.04 5.48
C GLY A 44 -20.07 -12.72 4.72
N LYS A 45 -20.15 -11.56 5.40
CA LYS A 45 -19.81 -10.28 4.77
C LYS A 45 -18.31 -10.19 4.47
N ILE A 46 -18.01 -9.46 3.39
CA ILE A 46 -16.65 -9.18 2.96
C ILE A 46 -16.38 -7.70 3.18
N LEU A 47 -15.31 -7.39 3.91
CA LEU A 47 -14.78 -6.03 4.02
C LEU A 47 -13.51 -5.89 3.21
N LYS A 48 -13.33 -4.77 2.51
CA LYS A 48 -12.13 -4.43 1.76
C LYS A 48 -11.08 -3.84 2.68
N ARG A 49 -9.84 -4.30 2.52
CA ARG A 49 -8.66 -3.70 3.12
C ARG A 49 -8.14 -2.57 2.24
N GLY A 50 -7.81 -1.48 2.89
CA GLY A 50 -7.01 -0.42 2.32
C GLY A 50 -5.52 -0.72 2.32
N TYR A 51 -4.75 0.31 1.94
CA TYR A 51 -3.31 0.31 1.99
C TYR A 51 -2.80 1.38 2.96
N THR A 52 -1.76 1.03 3.72
CA THR A 52 -1.11 1.98 4.61
C THR A 52 -0.43 3.09 3.82
N THR A 53 -0.25 4.25 4.44
CA THR A 53 0.52 5.37 3.87
C THR A 53 1.93 4.96 3.45
N GLY A 54 2.58 4.07 4.21
CA GLY A 54 3.89 3.52 3.85
C GLY A 54 3.88 2.62 2.62
N THR A 55 2.82 1.82 2.42
CA THR A 55 2.63 1.03 1.19
C THR A 55 2.45 1.94 -0.02
N CYS A 56 1.64 2.99 0.12
CA CYS A 56 1.45 4.00 -0.91
C CYS A 56 2.77 4.75 -1.23
N ALA A 57 3.57 5.08 -0.21
CA ALA A 57 4.88 5.71 -0.38
C ALA A 57 5.88 4.84 -1.15
N ALA A 58 5.95 3.54 -0.83
CA ALA A 58 6.79 2.59 -1.56
C ALA A 58 6.38 2.45 -3.03
N ALA A 59 5.08 2.40 -3.30
CA ALA A 59 4.56 2.34 -4.66
C ALA A 59 4.78 3.62 -5.46
N ALA A 60 4.53 4.79 -4.87
CA ALA A 60 4.83 6.08 -5.50
C ALA A 60 6.33 6.18 -5.82
N SER A 61 7.19 5.74 -4.89
CA SER A 61 8.65 5.73 -5.09
C SER A 61 9.08 4.81 -6.22
N LYS A 62 8.52 3.60 -6.29
CA LYS A 62 8.78 2.65 -7.39
C LYS A 62 8.29 3.19 -8.73
N ALA A 63 7.10 3.78 -8.77
CA ALA A 63 6.56 4.41 -9.98
C ALA A 63 7.44 5.58 -10.44
N ALA A 64 7.89 6.45 -9.53
CA ALA A 64 8.82 7.53 -9.83
C ALA A 64 10.17 7.02 -10.37
N ALA A 65 10.71 5.94 -9.80
CA ALA A 65 11.93 5.31 -10.28
C ALA A 65 11.77 4.70 -11.69
N LEU A 66 10.60 4.16 -12.01
CA LEU A 66 10.26 3.67 -13.34
C LEU A 66 10.15 4.82 -14.36
N LEU A 67 9.54 5.95 -13.99
CA LEU A 67 9.54 7.16 -14.82
C LEU A 67 10.97 7.66 -15.10
N LEU A 68 11.86 7.61 -14.11
CA LEU A 68 13.26 8.02 -14.26
C LEU A 68 14.04 7.19 -15.31
N VAL A 69 13.62 5.94 -15.54
CA VAL A 69 14.19 5.07 -16.59
C VAL A 69 13.35 5.07 -17.87
N GLY A 70 12.43 6.02 -18.02
CA GLY A 70 11.65 6.25 -19.24
C GLY A 70 10.47 5.29 -19.44
N LYS A 71 9.93 4.70 -18.36
CA LYS A 71 8.75 3.83 -18.44
C LYS A 71 7.48 4.59 -18.06
N GLU A 72 6.43 4.45 -18.87
CA GLU A 72 5.07 4.87 -18.50
C GLU A 72 4.52 3.93 -17.41
N VAL A 73 3.81 4.48 -16.42
CA VAL A 73 3.26 3.71 -15.30
C VAL A 73 1.84 4.16 -14.98
N LYS A 74 0.87 3.26 -15.20
CA LYS A 74 -0.54 3.45 -14.80
C LYS A 74 -0.94 2.63 -13.57
N LYS A 75 -0.26 1.49 -13.38
CA LYS A 75 -0.44 0.59 -12.25
C LYS A 75 0.91 0.16 -11.73
N ILE A 76 0.99 -0.07 -10.43
CA ILE A 76 2.21 -0.48 -9.78
C ILE A 76 1.92 -1.60 -8.79
N GLU A 77 2.71 -2.67 -8.89
CA GLU A 77 2.73 -3.75 -7.90
C GLU A 77 3.99 -3.63 -7.06
N ILE A 78 3.83 -3.65 -5.73
CA ILE A 78 4.94 -3.78 -4.78
C ILE A 78 4.72 -5.00 -3.90
N THR A 79 5.80 -5.51 -3.32
CA THR A 79 5.72 -6.46 -2.21
C THR A 79 5.68 -5.68 -0.92
N THR A 80 4.75 -5.98 -0.03
CA THR A 80 4.68 -5.37 1.31
C THR A 80 5.70 -6.04 2.25
N PRO A 81 6.04 -5.43 3.40
CA PRO A 81 6.94 -6.02 4.38
C PRO A 81 6.51 -7.40 4.91
N ILE A 82 5.24 -7.76 4.76
CA ILE A 82 4.67 -9.07 5.13
C ILE A 82 4.55 -10.03 3.94
N ASN A 83 5.27 -9.78 2.85
CA ASN A 83 5.31 -10.60 1.63
C ASN A 83 3.96 -10.74 0.88
N VAL A 84 3.05 -9.79 1.06
CA VAL A 84 1.80 -9.70 0.29
C VAL A 84 1.98 -8.73 -0.88
N LYS A 85 1.54 -9.13 -2.08
CA LYS A 85 1.56 -8.27 -3.27
C LYS A 85 0.44 -7.22 -3.21
N ALA A 86 0.85 -5.95 -3.22
CA ALA A 86 -0.04 -4.80 -3.25
C ALA A 86 0.00 -4.17 -4.65
N GLU A 87 -1.12 -4.25 -5.38
CA GLU A 87 -1.34 -3.55 -6.63
C GLU A 87 -2.16 -2.27 -6.39
N MET A 88 -1.69 -1.15 -6.95
CA MET A 88 -2.35 0.16 -6.87
C MET A 88 -2.31 0.86 -8.21
N GLU A 89 -3.29 1.74 -8.43
CA GLU A 89 -3.27 2.66 -9.54
C GLU A 89 -2.36 3.85 -9.23
N VAL A 90 -1.64 4.31 -10.25
CA VAL A 90 -0.90 5.57 -10.18
C VAL A 90 -1.87 6.66 -10.59
N GLU A 91 -2.27 7.47 -9.61
CA GLU A 91 -3.30 8.50 -9.79
C GLU A 91 -2.84 9.58 -10.77
N SER A 92 -1.58 10.00 -10.66
CA SER A 92 -1.01 11.02 -11.52
C SER A 92 0.51 10.90 -11.62
N THR A 93 1.03 11.35 -12.75
CA THR A 93 2.46 11.42 -13.03
C THR A 93 2.83 12.81 -13.56
N ASP A 94 4.05 13.24 -13.24
CA ASP A 94 4.76 14.29 -13.98
C ASP A 94 6.04 13.63 -14.50
N GLU A 95 6.00 13.20 -15.75
CA GLU A 95 7.08 12.45 -16.39
C GLU A 95 8.36 13.29 -16.51
N ALA A 96 8.22 14.59 -16.80
CA ALA A 96 9.33 15.51 -16.96
C ALA A 96 10.15 15.66 -15.66
N ASN A 97 9.47 15.61 -14.51
CA ASN A 97 10.11 15.65 -13.20
C ASN A 97 10.27 14.28 -12.54
N CYS A 98 9.86 13.19 -13.19
CA CYS A 98 9.81 11.84 -12.65
C CYS A 98 9.10 11.79 -11.29
N VAL A 99 7.91 12.39 -11.23
CA VAL A 99 7.03 12.36 -10.06
C VAL A 99 5.88 11.40 -10.32
N ALA A 100 5.54 10.57 -9.33
CA ALA A 100 4.35 9.75 -9.35
C ALA A 100 3.61 9.89 -8.02
N CYS A 101 2.28 9.88 -8.08
CA CYS A 101 1.40 9.96 -6.92
C CYS A 101 0.46 8.76 -6.85
N VAL A 102 0.26 8.24 -5.65
CA VAL A 102 -0.70 7.19 -5.34
C VAL A 102 -1.67 7.72 -4.31
N ARG A 103 -2.96 7.45 -4.51
CA ARG A 103 -4.01 7.81 -3.56
C ARG A 103 -4.11 6.77 -2.45
N VAL A 104 -4.17 7.24 -1.21
CA VAL A 104 -4.49 6.39 -0.07
C VAL A 104 -5.94 5.93 -0.19
N ASP A 105 -6.14 4.63 -0.24
CA ASP A 105 -7.45 3.97 -0.18
C ASP A 105 -7.51 3.17 1.12
N SER A 106 -8.46 3.50 1.98
CA SER A 106 -8.65 2.86 3.29
C SER A 106 -9.61 1.66 3.26
N GLY A 107 -10.10 1.28 2.08
CA GLY A 107 -11.10 0.23 1.91
C GLY A 107 -12.38 0.59 2.67
N ASP A 108 -12.88 -0.34 3.49
CA ASP A 108 -14.11 -0.12 4.26
C ASP A 108 -13.88 0.52 5.64
N TYR A 109 -12.64 0.86 5.99
CA TYR A 109 -12.36 1.52 7.27
C TYR A 109 -12.70 3.02 7.23
N LYS A 110 -13.87 3.36 7.77
CA LYS A 110 -14.42 4.73 7.76
C LYS A 110 -13.68 5.74 8.65
N GLY A 111 -12.83 5.26 9.57
CA GLY A 111 -12.14 6.10 10.56
C GLY A 111 -10.77 6.62 10.12
N ASP A 112 -10.32 6.31 8.90
CA ASP A 112 -9.00 6.72 8.42
C ASP A 112 -9.00 8.17 7.96
N THR A 113 -8.27 9.02 8.68
CA THR A 113 -8.13 10.44 8.35
C THR A 113 -7.23 10.70 7.14
N PHE A 114 -6.47 9.70 6.68
CA PHE A 114 -5.60 9.80 5.51
C PHE A 114 -6.28 9.37 4.21
N ASN A 115 -7.49 8.82 4.28
CA ASN A 115 -8.19 8.32 3.10
C ASN A 115 -8.35 9.43 2.04
N GLY A 116 -8.06 9.10 0.79
CA GLY A 116 -8.13 10.02 -0.33
C GLY A 116 -6.94 10.97 -0.48
N MET A 117 -5.99 11.03 0.48
CA MET A 117 -4.78 11.83 0.31
C MET A 117 -3.88 11.27 -0.80
N LEU A 118 -3.12 12.15 -1.45
CA LEU A 118 -2.07 11.77 -2.37
C LEU A 118 -0.73 11.63 -1.65
N ILE A 119 -0.08 10.49 -1.84
CA ILE A 119 1.32 10.30 -1.49
C ILE A 119 2.13 10.29 -2.77
N CYS A 120 3.04 11.26 -2.89
CA CYS A 120 3.83 11.48 -4.08
C CYS A 120 5.32 11.26 -3.79
N ALA A 121 6.04 10.76 -4.78
CA ALA A 121 7.49 10.63 -4.75
C ALA A 121 8.10 11.20 -6.02
N LYS A 122 9.30 11.77 -5.88
CA LYS A 122 10.14 12.26 -6.99
C LYS A 122 11.43 11.45 -7.04
N ALA A 123 11.76 10.89 -8.19
CA ALA A 123 13.05 10.23 -8.41
C ALA A 123 13.98 11.12 -9.24
N ARG A 124 15.28 11.08 -8.94
CA ARG A 124 16.32 11.71 -9.75
C ARG A 124 17.63 10.96 -9.59
N ARG A 125 18.50 11.04 -10.59
CA ARG A 125 19.87 10.49 -10.48
C ARG A 125 20.67 11.25 -9.42
N PHE A 126 21.40 10.51 -8.60
CA PHE A 126 22.28 11.03 -7.57
C PHE A 126 23.45 10.06 -7.35
N PRO A 127 24.65 10.51 -6.93
CA PRO A 127 25.81 9.62 -6.77
C PRO A 127 25.63 8.50 -5.73
N VAL A 128 24.72 8.70 -4.77
CA VAL A 128 24.41 7.72 -3.72
C VAL A 128 22.90 7.54 -3.60
N PHE A 129 22.46 6.37 -3.16
CA PHE A 129 21.06 6.18 -2.81
C PHE A 129 20.72 7.04 -1.57
N SER A 130 19.64 7.81 -1.66
CA SER A 130 19.16 8.61 -0.53
C SER A 130 17.67 8.85 -0.63
N ILE A 131 16.98 8.72 0.50
CA ILE A 131 15.57 9.04 0.65
C ILE A 131 15.47 10.35 1.43
N ARG A 132 14.65 11.29 0.96
CA ARG A 132 14.41 12.57 1.63
C ARG A 132 12.92 12.79 1.80
N ALA A 133 12.53 13.25 2.98
CA ALA A 133 11.17 13.70 3.25
C ALA A 133 10.82 14.92 2.40
N GLY A 134 9.70 14.85 1.69
CA GLY A 134 9.10 15.97 0.98
C GLY A 134 8.14 16.77 1.86
N LYS A 135 7.46 17.74 1.23
CA LYS A 135 6.37 18.49 1.87
C LYS A 135 5.29 17.55 2.40
N GLY A 136 4.80 17.81 3.61
CA GLY A 136 3.72 17.04 4.25
C GLY A 136 4.21 15.84 5.08
N ILE A 137 5.47 15.43 4.95
CA ILE A 137 6.06 14.40 5.81
C ILE A 137 6.55 15.06 7.10
N GLY A 138 6.05 14.56 8.24
CA GLY A 138 6.43 15.06 9.56
C GLY A 138 7.92 14.85 9.85
N ILE A 139 8.47 15.72 10.70
CA ILE A 139 9.80 15.55 11.30
C ILE A 139 9.60 15.30 12.79
N ILE A 140 10.23 14.25 13.31
CA ILE A 140 10.09 13.85 14.70
C ILE A 140 10.71 14.92 15.60
N LYS A 141 9.88 15.55 16.44
CA LYS A 141 10.30 16.60 17.39
C LYS A 141 10.40 16.12 18.84
N LYS A 142 9.77 15.00 19.18
CA LYS A 142 9.69 14.48 20.55
C LYS A 142 10.38 13.13 20.66
N ALA A 143 11.19 12.95 21.71
CA ALA A 143 11.75 11.66 22.06
C ALA A 143 10.64 10.62 22.33
N GLY A 144 10.92 9.35 22.02
CA GLY A 144 9.97 8.24 22.19
C GLY A 144 9.11 7.93 20.96
N LEU A 145 9.05 8.82 19.96
CA LEU A 145 8.38 8.55 18.67
C LEU A 145 9.37 8.05 17.59
N GLY A 146 10.66 8.08 17.88
CA GLY A 146 11.75 7.73 16.98
C GLY A 146 12.93 8.68 17.17
N LYS A 147 13.81 8.76 16.16
CA LYS A 147 14.99 9.62 16.22
C LYS A 147 14.60 11.08 15.94
N VAL A 148 14.81 11.96 16.93
CA VAL A 148 14.53 13.40 16.78
C VAL A 148 15.32 13.98 15.61
N GLY A 149 14.66 14.83 14.82
CA GLY A 149 15.22 15.46 13.62
C GLY A 149 15.14 14.59 12.35
N MET A 150 14.68 13.35 12.45
CA MET A 150 14.47 12.48 11.29
C MET A 150 13.03 12.59 10.75
N PRO A 151 12.82 12.25 9.46
CA PRO A 151 11.50 12.01 8.91
C PRO A 151 10.70 11.02 9.75
N ASP A 152 9.42 11.30 9.93
CA ASP A 152 8.46 10.39 10.56
C ASP A 152 8.04 9.29 9.57
N ILE A 153 9.01 8.45 9.23
CA ILE A 153 8.85 7.30 8.35
C ILE A 153 9.46 6.08 9.06
N TYR A 154 8.66 5.04 9.27
CA TYR A 154 9.14 3.84 9.94
C TYR A 154 10.28 3.15 9.16
N PRO A 155 11.30 2.61 9.85
CA PRO A 155 12.47 2.00 9.18
C PRO A 155 12.15 0.87 8.20
N HIS A 156 11.12 0.06 8.48
CA HIS A 156 10.73 -1.02 7.58
C HIS A 156 10.11 -0.51 6.27
N ILE A 157 9.50 0.69 6.28
CA ILE A 157 9.01 1.34 5.07
C ILE A 157 10.16 1.88 4.23
N LEU A 158 11.20 2.45 4.87
CA LEU A 158 12.41 2.89 4.16
C LEU A 158 13.09 1.72 3.44
N LYS A 159 13.24 0.57 4.11
CA LYS A 159 13.74 -0.66 3.48
C LYS A 159 12.88 -1.10 2.30
N ASN A 160 11.56 -0.96 2.40
CA ASN A 160 10.64 -1.34 1.33
C ASN A 160 10.69 -0.39 0.12
N ILE A 161 11.07 0.87 0.34
CA ILE A 161 11.32 1.85 -0.74
C ILE A 161 12.67 1.57 -1.43
N GLU A 162 13.65 1.09 -0.67
CA GLU A 162 15.00 0.80 -1.16
C GLU A 162 15.11 -0.50 -1.97
N ALA A 163 14.22 -1.47 -1.71
CA ALA A 163 14.18 -2.78 -2.38
C ALA A 163 13.74 -2.72 -3.85
#